data_AF-A0A2D6U4S6-F1
#
_entry.id   AF-A0A2D6U4S6-F1
#
_cell.length_a   1.000
_cell.length_b   1.000
_cell.length_c   1.000
_cell.angle_alpha   90.00
_cell.angle_beta   90.00
_cell.angle_gamma   90.00
#
_symmetry.space_group_name_H-M   'P 1'
#
loop_
_entity.id
_entity.type
_entity.pdbx_description
1 polymer ?
#
loop_
_entity_poly.entity_id
_entity_poly.type
_entity_poly.pdbx_seq_one_letter_code
_entity_poly.pdbx_strand_id
1 'polypeptide(L)'
;MNLSFSFRITLQRQKLRHFIDLIILREFVSFLDVTKCFQMTLTGQPILSVNVQPASNREGIIGYSEWKGELKIAVKAIAEGGKANKALIHVISESFNLPKEAVEIISGLKSKSKKVKLATTDIQLIKGIIERKLA
;
A
#
# COMPACT_ATOMS: atom_id res chain seq x y z
N MET A 1 -39.66 29.92 34.01
CA MET A 1 -39.99 28.49 34.12
C MET A 1 -39.57 27.79 32.83
N ASN A 2 -38.34 27.26 32.74
CA ASN A 2 -37.82 26.60 31.53
C ASN A 2 -36.92 25.41 31.91
N LEU A 3 -37.44 24.47 32.70
CA LEU A 3 -36.71 23.22 33.02
C LEU A 3 -37.07 22.04 32.09
N SER A 4 -37.98 22.22 31.13
CA SER A 4 -38.37 21.15 30.17
C SER A 4 -37.47 21.09 28.92
N PHE A 5 -36.64 22.12 28.67
CA PHE A 5 -35.81 22.18 27.47
C PHE A 5 -34.44 21.47 27.61
N SER A 6 -33.97 21.27 28.84
CA SER A 6 -32.64 20.68 29.09
C SER A 6 -32.62 19.14 28.93
N PHE A 7 -33.73 18.45 29.22
CA PHE A 7 -33.78 16.98 29.16
C PHE A 7 -33.85 16.40 27.74
N ARG A 8 -34.33 17.17 26.76
CA ARG A 8 -34.51 16.69 25.37
C ARG A 8 -33.20 16.67 24.56
N ILE A 9 -32.19 17.44 24.99
CA ILE A 9 -30.87 17.51 24.34
C ILE A 9 -29.96 16.35 24.78
N THR A 10 -30.19 15.76 25.95
CA THR A 10 -29.34 14.68 26.48
C THR A 10 -29.62 13.32 25.82
N LEU A 11 -30.89 13.03 25.47
CA LEU A 11 -31.27 11.73 24.88
C LEU A 11 -30.92 11.59 23.38
N GLN A 12 -30.80 12.68 22.62
CA GLN A 12 -30.25 12.60 21.26
C GLN A 12 -28.72 12.42 21.25
N ARG A 13 -28.00 12.86 22.29
CA ARG A 13 -26.53 12.75 22.38
C ARG A 13 -26.03 11.36 22.76
N GLN A 14 -26.86 10.49 23.35
CA GLN A 14 -26.49 9.09 23.61
C GLN A 14 -26.74 8.18 22.40
N LYS A 15 -27.78 8.44 21.59
CA LYS A 15 -28.04 7.65 20.38
C LYS A 15 -27.09 7.99 19.23
N LEU A 16 -26.58 9.22 19.16
CA LEU A 16 -25.57 9.60 18.17
C LEU A 16 -24.17 9.04 18.46
N ARG A 17 -23.81 8.79 19.72
CA ARG A 17 -22.47 8.29 20.05
C ARG A 17 -22.22 6.88 19.51
N HIS A 18 -23.23 6.02 19.60
CA HIS A 18 -23.17 4.67 19.02
C HIS A 18 -23.21 4.67 17.47
N PHE A 19 -23.86 5.66 16.85
CA PHE A 19 -23.87 5.81 15.39
C PHE A 19 -22.57 6.41 14.84
N ILE A 20 -21.95 7.32 15.60
CA ILE A 20 -20.66 7.91 15.25
C ILE A 20 -19.55 6.87 15.36
N ASP A 21 -19.63 5.93 16.30
CA ASP A 21 -18.69 4.79 16.35
C ASP A 21 -18.81 3.89 15.10
N LEU A 22 -20.02 3.66 14.58
CA LEU A 22 -20.24 2.84 13.38
C LEU A 22 -19.82 3.51 12.06
N ILE A 23 -19.88 4.85 11.99
CA ILE A 23 -19.52 5.65 10.81
C ILE A 23 -18.02 5.97 10.80
N ILE A 24 -17.42 6.29 11.95
CA ILE A 24 -15.99 6.56 12.06
C ILE A 24 -15.18 5.28 11.88
N LEU A 25 -15.66 4.11 12.33
CA LEU A 25 -14.96 2.83 12.10
C LEU A 25 -14.92 2.41 10.62
N ARG A 26 -15.77 2.99 9.75
CA ARG A 26 -15.76 2.68 8.32
C ARG A 26 -14.76 3.51 7.52
N GLU A 27 -14.42 4.72 7.98
CA GLU A 27 -13.40 5.56 7.34
C GLU A 27 -12.00 5.44 7.96
N PHE A 28 -11.89 4.97 9.20
CA PHE A 28 -10.60 4.95 9.92
C PHE A 28 -9.64 3.79 9.55
N VAL A 29 -10.01 2.90 8.62
CA VAL A 29 -9.20 1.70 8.29
C VAL A 29 -8.12 1.96 7.23
N SER A 30 -7.85 3.20 6.80
CA SER A 30 -6.83 3.45 5.74
C SER A 30 -5.81 4.53 6.09
N PHE A 31 -5.28 4.54 7.31
CA PHE A 31 -4.23 5.52 7.67
C PHE A 31 -2.87 5.25 6.98
N LEU A 32 -2.68 4.11 6.32
CA LEU A 32 -1.60 3.94 5.37
C LEU A 32 -2.03 4.52 4.02
N ASP A 33 -1.68 5.78 3.78
CA ASP A 33 -1.85 6.40 2.46
C ASP A 33 -0.80 5.84 1.47
N VAL A 34 -1.01 4.58 1.07
CA VAL A 34 -0.22 3.87 0.05
C VAL A 34 -0.31 4.51 -1.33
N THR A 35 -1.15 5.53 -1.52
CA THR A 35 -1.19 6.25 -2.80
C THR A 35 0.15 6.89 -3.15
N LYS A 36 0.97 7.27 -2.14
CA LYS A 36 2.27 7.93 -2.40
C LYS A 36 3.32 7.01 -3.02
N CYS A 37 3.17 5.68 -2.94
CA CYS A 37 4.06 4.79 -3.70
C CYS A 37 3.69 4.65 -5.17
N PHE A 38 2.57 5.22 -5.62
CA PHE A 38 2.16 5.17 -7.01
C PHE A 38 2.48 6.48 -7.74
N GLN A 39 3.04 6.36 -8.93
CA GLN A 39 3.16 7.43 -9.93
C GLN A 39 2.48 6.95 -11.20
N MET A 40 1.62 7.77 -11.81
CA MET A 40 0.95 7.38 -13.05
C MET A 40 1.76 7.86 -14.26
N THR A 41 1.89 7.00 -15.27
CA THR A 41 2.44 7.39 -16.56
C THR A 41 1.37 8.01 -17.45
N LEU A 42 1.78 8.77 -18.47
CA LEU A 42 0.87 9.32 -19.48
C LEU A 42 0.10 8.24 -20.26
N THR A 43 0.60 7.00 -20.26
CA THR A 43 -0.05 5.84 -20.89
C THR A 43 -1.03 5.12 -19.96
N GLY A 44 -1.26 5.63 -18.74
CA GLY A 44 -2.20 5.04 -17.78
C GLY A 44 -1.67 3.82 -17.02
N GLN A 45 -0.36 3.53 -17.10
CA GLN A 45 0.30 2.45 -16.36
C GLN A 45 0.91 2.98 -15.05
N PRO A 46 0.73 2.29 -13.91
CA PRO A 46 1.30 2.72 -12.64
C PRO A 46 2.77 2.33 -12.52
N ILE A 47 3.52 3.23 -11.89
CA ILE A 47 4.89 3.03 -11.43
C ILE A 47 4.84 2.96 -9.91
N LEU A 48 5.35 1.86 -9.37
CA LEU A 48 5.46 1.61 -7.95
C LEU A 48 6.87 1.95 -7.46
N SER A 49 6.96 2.80 -6.43
CA SER A 49 8.19 3.05 -5.69
C SER A 49 8.38 1.96 -4.64
N VAL A 50 9.49 1.22 -4.70
CA VAL A 50 9.78 0.09 -3.82
C VAL A 50 11.15 0.19 -3.18
N ASN A 51 11.26 -0.26 -1.94
CA ASN A 51 12.51 -0.42 -1.22
C ASN A 51 12.82 -1.91 -1.05
N VAL A 52 13.89 -2.38 -1.67
CA VAL A 52 14.30 -3.78 -1.64
C VAL A 52 15.24 -4.04 -0.48
N GLN A 53 14.88 -5.00 0.36
CA GLN A 53 15.72 -5.57 1.41
C GLN A 53 16.28 -6.94 0.94
N PRO A 54 17.51 -6.96 0.38
CA PRO A 54 18.17 -8.19 -0.04
C PRO A 54 18.63 -9.02 1.16
N ALA A 55 18.98 -10.29 0.90
CA ALA A 55 19.49 -11.22 1.90
C ALA A 55 18.59 -11.36 3.14
N SER A 56 17.27 -11.31 2.94
CA SER A 56 16.30 -11.44 4.01
C SER A 56 15.91 -12.91 4.22
N ASN A 57 15.64 -13.28 5.48
CA ASN A 57 15.05 -14.59 5.80
C ASN A 57 13.59 -14.71 5.33
N ARG A 58 12.93 -13.58 5.05
CA ARG A 58 11.55 -13.50 4.56
C ARG A 58 11.53 -13.03 3.11
N GLU A 59 10.48 -13.39 2.39
CA GLU A 59 10.26 -12.98 1.00
C GLU A 59 8.83 -12.46 0.84
N GLY A 60 8.66 -11.29 0.23
CA GLY A 60 7.36 -10.65 0.07
C GLY A 60 7.33 -9.16 0.40
N ILE A 61 6.12 -8.60 0.34
CA ILE A 61 5.82 -7.25 0.83
C ILE A 61 5.83 -7.32 2.37
N ILE A 62 6.71 -6.53 3.00
CA ILE A 62 6.93 -6.57 4.45
C ILE A 62 6.51 -5.29 5.16
N GLY A 63 6.14 -4.25 4.42
CA GLY A 63 5.75 -2.98 5.01
C GLY A 63 5.63 -1.86 3.98
N TYR A 64 5.21 -0.70 4.46
CA TYR A 64 5.17 0.55 3.71
C TYR A 64 5.92 1.64 4.48
N SER A 65 6.64 2.50 3.76
CA SER A 65 7.37 3.62 4.31
C SER A 65 6.65 4.91 3.96
N GLU A 66 5.75 5.39 4.82
CA GLU A 66 4.98 6.63 4.58
C GLU A 66 5.87 7.84 4.31
N TRP A 67 6.97 7.98 5.05
CA TRP A 67 7.91 9.10 4.89
C TRP A 67 8.55 9.16 3.50
N LYS A 68 8.80 7.99 2.89
CA LYS A 68 9.44 7.88 1.58
C LYS A 68 8.45 7.63 0.44
N GLY A 69 7.21 7.27 0.75
CA GLY A 69 6.26 6.74 -0.22
C GLY A 69 6.78 5.48 -0.92
N GLU A 70 7.39 4.54 -0.17
CA GLU A 70 8.00 3.34 -0.74
C GLU A 70 7.44 2.06 -0.12
N LEU A 71 7.12 1.08 -0.96
CA LEU A 71 6.74 -0.26 -0.50
C LEU A 71 8.00 -1.06 -0.14
N LYS A 72 8.11 -1.54 1.09
CA LYS A 72 9.24 -2.36 1.54
C LYS A 72 9.02 -3.80 1.10
N ILE A 73 9.94 -4.32 0.30
CA ILE A 73 9.91 -5.67 -0.24
C ILE A 73 11.17 -6.40 0.19
N ALA A 74 11.01 -7.53 0.88
CA ALA A 74 12.09 -8.42 1.23
C ALA A 74 12.29 -9.47 0.14
N VAL A 75 13.55 -9.77 -0.18
CA VAL A 75 13.93 -10.85 -1.09
C VAL A 75 15.03 -11.69 -0.46
N LYS A 76 15.01 -13.00 -0.70
CA LYS A 76 16.08 -13.90 -0.23
C LYS A 76 17.39 -13.68 -0.99
N ALA A 77 17.29 -13.24 -2.24
CA ALA A 77 18.45 -13.01 -3.10
C ALA A 77 19.38 -11.93 -2.53
N ILE A 78 20.69 -12.18 -2.65
CA ILE A 78 21.73 -11.19 -2.37
C ILE A 78 21.75 -10.10 -3.45
N ALA A 79 22.25 -8.91 -3.09
CA ALA A 79 22.35 -7.75 -3.99
C ALA A 79 23.56 -7.83 -4.95
N GLU A 80 23.79 -8.98 -5.56
CA GLU A 80 24.90 -9.22 -6.49
C GLU A 80 24.39 -9.69 -7.85
N GLY A 81 25.06 -9.27 -8.92
CA GLY A 81 24.79 -9.76 -10.29
C GLY A 81 23.33 -9.62 -10.74
N GLY A 82 22.59 -8.63 -10.22
CA GLY A 82 21.17 -8.43 -10.53
C GLY A 82 20.21 -9.49 -9.96
N LYS A 83 20.68 -10.39 -9.09
CA LYS A 83 19.83 -11.43 -8.47
C LYS A 83 18.67 -10.82 -7.67
N ALA A 84 18.92 -9.76 -6.91
CA ALA A 84 17.87 -9.02 -6.21
C ALA A 84 16.85 -8.35 -7.15
N ASN A 85 17.22 -8.03 -8.40
CA ASN A 85 16.28 -7.48 -9.39
C ASN A 85 15.32 -8.57 -9.87
N LYS A 86 15.85 -9.74 -10.21
CA LYS A 86 15.05 -10.90 -10.62
C LYS A 86 14.12 -11.37 -9.50
N ALA A 87 14.61 -11.43 -8.27
CA ALA A 87 13.81 -11.80 -7.12
C ALA A 87 12.71 -10.77 -6.81
N LEU A 88 13.01 -9.47 -6.97
CA LEU A 88 11.98 -8.42 -6.83
C LEU A 88 10.85 -8.61 -7.86
N ILE A 89 11.19 -8.82 -9.13
CA ILE A 89 10.21 -9.04 -10.19
C ILE A 89 9.33 -10.25 -9.86
N HIS A 90 9.94 -11.34 -9.37
CA HIS A 90 9.23 -12.52 -8.92
C HIS A 90 8.23 -12.22 -7.81
N VAL A 91 8.67 -11.54 -6.75
CA VAL A 91 7.82 -11.21 -5.61
C VAL A 91 6.64 -10.31 -6.01
N ILE A 92 6.88 -9.33 -6.88
CA ILE A 92 5.82 -8.42 -7.36
C ILE A 92 4.84 -9.17 -8.27
N SER A 93 5.35 -9.97 -9.18
CA SER A 93 4.56 -10.83 -10.08
C SER A 93 3.63 -11.75 -9.28
N GLU A 94 4.16 -12.47 -8.30
CA GLU A 94 3.35 -13.35 -7.43
C GLU A 94 2.39 -12.56 -6.53
N SER A 95 2.85 -11.44 -5.95
CA SER A 95 2.01 -10.65 -5.04
C SER A 95 0.80 -10.05 -5.74
N PHE A 96 0.98 -9.56 -6.97
CA PHE A 96 -0.06 -8.89 -7.73
C PHE A 96 -0.73 -9.78 -8.79
N ASN A 97 -0.34 -11.06 -8.85
CA ASN A 97 -0.81 -12.02 -9.85
C ASN A 97 -0.65 -11.49 -11.29
N LEU A 98 0.49 -10.87 -11.57
CA LEU A 98 0.87 -10.35 -12.88
C LEU A 98 1.92 -11.24 -13.53
N PRO A 99 1.95 -11.40 -14.86
CA PRO A 99 3.05 -12.09 -15.52
C PRO A 99 4.37 -11.33 -15.30
N LYS A 100 5.51 -12.03 -15.32
CA LYS A 100 6.83 -11.42 -15.05
C LYS A 100 7.17 -10.33 -16.06
N GLU A 101 6.70 -10.50 -17.29
CA GLU A 101 6.85 -9.58 -18.41
C GLU A 101 6.07 -8.27 -18.19
N ALA A 102 5.04 -8.29 -17.33
CA ALA A 102 4.28 -7.09 -16.96
C ALA A 102 4.94 -6.30 -15.83
N VAL A 103 6.11 -6.71 -15.32
CA VAL A 103 6.81 -6.06 -14.22
C VAL A 103 8.21 -5.64 -14.67
N GLU A 104 8.43 -4.34 -14.76
CA GLU A 104 9.67 -3.77 -15.29
C GLU A 104 10.32 -2.82 -14.30
N ILE A 105 11.62 -2.99 -14.01
CA ILE A 105 12.38 -2.03 -13.20
C ILE A 105 12.89 -0.91 -14.11
N ILE A 106 12.26 0.26 -14.04
CA ILE A 106 12.60 1.42 -14.89
C ILE A 106 13.71 2.28 -14.30
N SER A 107 13.95 2.19 -12.98
CA SER A 107 15.04 2.93 -12.33
C SER A 107 15.52 2.26 -11.04
N GLY A 108 16.74 2.60 -10.60
CA GLY A 108 17.30 2.12 -9.34
C GLY A 108 17.94 0.72 -9.41
N LEU A 109 18.37 0.27 -10.59
CA LEU A 109 18.98 -1.06 -10.77
C LEU A 109 20.16 -1.35 -9.82
N LYS A 110 20.92 -0.32 -9.42
CA LYS A 110 22.04 -0.39 -8.46
C LYS A 110 21.67 0.08 -7.04
N SER A 111 20.43 0.50 -6.81
CA SER A 111 19.94 1.04 -5.54
C SER A 111 18.99 0.07 -4.86
N LYS A 112 18.81 0.24 -3.54
CA LYS A 112 17.74 -0.44 -2.80
C LYS A 112 16.38 0.17 -3.11
N SER A 113 16.32 1.48 -3.38
CA SER A 113 15.11 2.14 -3.84
C SER A 113 15.00 2.02 -5.36
N LYS A 114 13.87 1.50 -5.83
CA LYS A 114 13.61 1.19 -7.24
C LYS A 114 12.24 1.70 -7.65
N LYS A 115 12.11 2.05 -8.92
CA LYS A 115 10.82 2.30 -9.55
C LYS A 115 10.48 1.13 -10.45
N VAL A 116 9.30 0.56 -10.23
CA VAL A 116 8.81 -0.62 -10.94
C VAL A 116 7.55 -0.23 -11.70
N LYS A 117 7.60 -0.29 -13.01
CA LYS A 117 6.45 -0.11 -13.87
C LYS A 117 5.66 -1.41 -13.93
N LEU A 118 4.35 -1.31 -13.79
CA LEU A 118 3.43 -2.44 -13.94
C LEU A 118 2.60 -2.24 -15.21
N ALA A 119 2.56 -3.25 -16.07
CA ALA A 119 1.73 -3.25 -17.27
C ALA A 119 0.27 -3.63 -16.95
N THR A 120 -0.34 -2.89 -16.02
CA THR A 120 -1.75 -2.97 -15.66
C THR A 120 -2.33 -1.56 -15.60
N THR A 121 -3.65 -1.42 -15.73
CA THR A 121 -4.35 -0.14 -15.55
C THR A 121 -5.21 -0.15 -14.28
N ASP A 122 -5.43 -1.32 -13.68
CA ASP A 122 -6.26 -1.47 -12.48
C ASP A 122 -5.46 -1.19 -11.21
N ILE A 123 -5.28 0.11 -10.91
CA ILE A 123 -4.59 0.55 -9.70
C ILE A 123 -5.37 0.19 -8.42
N GLN A 124 -6.69 0.06 -8.51
CA GLN A 124 -7.53 -0.24 -7.34
C GLN A 124 -7.31 -1.67 -6.87
N LEU A 125 -7.20 -2.62 -7.81
CA LEU A 125 -6.83 -4.00 -7.51
C LEU A 125 -5.48 -4.08 -6.82
N ILE A 126 -4.46 -3.39 -7.35
CA ILE A 126 -3.10 -3.39 -6.76
C ILE A 126 -3.12 -2.76 -5.37
N LYS A 127 -3.77 -1.61 -5.21
CA LYS A 127 -3.93 -0.93 -3.92
C LYS A 127 -4.59 -1.85 -2.90
N GLY A 128 -5.70 -2.50 -3.25
CA GLY A 128 -6.39 -3.43 -2.36
C GLY A 128 -5.55 -4.65 -1.98
N ILE A 129 -4.69 -5.16 -2.88
CA ILE A 129 -3.74 -6.23 -2.54
C ILE A 129 -2.70 -5.75 -1.53
N ILE A 130 -2.17 -4.54 -1.73
CA ILE A 130 -1.18 -3.96 -0.82
C ILE A 130 -1.79 -3.76 0.57
N GLU A 131 -2.98 -3.15 0.64
CA GLU A 131 -3.68 -2.93 1.91
C GLU A 131 -3.93 -4.25 2.66
N ARG A 132 -4.39 -5.31 1.96
CA ARG A 132 -4.57 -6.63 2.56
C ARG A 132 -3.28 -7.29 3.06
N LYS A 133 -2.13 -6.95 2.48
CA LYS A 133 -0.82 -7.49 2.91
C LYS A 133 -0.19 -6.68 4.03
N LEU A 134 -0.65 -5.45 4.25
CA LEU A 134 -0.15 -4.54 5.28
C LEU A 134 -1.05 -4.45 6.51
N ALA A 135 -2.32 -4.84 6.38
CA ALA A 135 -3.26 -5.07 7.49
C ALA A 135 -2.89 -6.35 8.26
#